data_AF-I0H4P1-F1
#
_entry.id   AF-I0H4P1-F1
#
_cell.length_a   1.000
_cell.length_b   1.000
_cell.length_c   1.000
_cell.angle_alpha   90.00
_cell.angle_beta   90.00
_cell.angle_gamma   90.00
#
_symmetry.space_group_name_H-M   'P 1'
#
loop_
_entity.id
_entity.type
_entity.pdbx_description
1 polymer ?
#
loop_
_entity_poly.entity_id
_entity_poly.type
_entity_poly.pdbx_seq_one_letter_code
_entity_poly.pdbx_strand_id
1 'polypeptide(L)'
;MRALPPLLAGAPRWLLAVAGVTTTALGVLLVVRPLSSLTLLGVYIGVSCVMSGFGDLLARRGERGKGTRLAAIVWILAGVTVLAWLGRSLQLLGPFVALLLLLTGACRLLGMRRGEGVERVLTGVFALAQVAFGLVALLWPDVTLLVVAFLFGVRTTGFGLALLWRAATTAGESRSGSGAGGAPSRLTEYTGRLAVRWVAAAVVLLMAAVSVVVSVQLRRGIPVLDDFYDAPAAVPPVPGRLLRAEPYEGDLPSGLSAQRILYTTTAEDGVPALASAVLAMPTAATGRPMPLIAWAHGTVGVARACAPSLGRDAISTEGMPAMDSLARNGWAMVATDYTGQGTEGAFPYLIGQGEGRSVLDAVRAAHQVDGLDLAGETVIWGHSQGGHAALWAGQLALAYAPELNVVGIAALSAASDPLALAEVVTANPGALGASLAISFVLTAYSRTYPDVSLDDATPAARTLVREAAARCTSEPGTLVTVLTGVAVSKDTPILARDPATGAVGRRLRQNVAHGPWAAPLFIGQGSTDEVIPARLQDDYVARLCAAGRPLRYTRYAGRSHMGVLERDSPLNADLERWTKDRLAGRPHQDDCA
;
A
#
# COMPACT_ATOMS: atom_id res chain seq x y z
N MET A 1 -32.79 6.00 10.41
CA MET A 1 -33.38 6.84 11.48
C MET A 1 -34.70 7.44 11.02
N ARG A 2 -35.82 6.74 11.22
CA ARG A 2 -37.17 7.27 10.96
C ARG A 2 -37.94 7.62 12.25
N ALA A 3 -37.43 7.24 13.43
CA ALA A 3 -38.13 7.36 14.72
C ALA A 3 -37.73 8.57 15.59
N LEU A 4 -36.58 9.21 15.35
CA LEU A 4 -36.11 10.38 16.13
C LEU A 4 -36.92 11.68 15.91
N PRO A 5 -37.35 12.04 14.68
CA PRO A 5 -38.07 13.29 14.44
C PRO A 5 -39.38 13.49 15.23
N PRO A 6 -40.25 12.47 15.43
CA PRO A 6 -41.47 12.63 16.20
C PRO A 6 -41.26 12.66 17.72
N LEU A 7 -40.22 12.02 18.25
CA LEU A 7 -39.91 12.03 19.69
C LEU A 7 -39.29 13.35 20.16
N LEU A 8 -38.57 14.05 19.28
CA LEU A 8 -37.91 15.33 19.59
C LEU A 8 -38.82 16.55 19.34
N ALA A 9 -40.02 16.36 18.80
CA ALA A 9 -40.94 17.45 18.47
C ALA A 9 -41.51 18.18 19.71
N GLY A 10 -41.47 17.56 20.89
CA GLY A 10 -41.91 18.14 22.17
C GLY A 10 -40.82 18.20 23.25
N ALA A 11 -39.55 18.05 22.88
CA ALA A 11 -38.46 18.00 23.84
C ALA A 11 -38.12 19.39 24.43
N PRO A 12 -37.81 19.50 25.73
CA PRO A 12 -37.39 20.75 26.34
C PRO A 12 -36.05 21.23 25.75
N ARG A 13 -35.86 22.56 25.70
CA ARG A 13 -34.72 23.21 25.01
C ARG A 13 -33.35 22.67 25.44
N TRP A 14 -33.16 22.42 26.73
CA TRP A 14 -31.90 21.89 27.25
C TRP A 14 -31.57 20.50 26.68
N LEU A 15 -32.61 19.66 26.45
CA LEU A 15 -32.44 18.34 25.87
C LEU A 15 -32.09 18.42 24.38
N LEU A 16 -32.69 19.37 23.64
CA LEU A 16 -32.33 19.64 22.24
C LEU A 16 -30.92 20.21 22.11
N ALA A 17 -30.51 21.08 23.03
CA ALA A 17 -29.16 21.64 23.07
C ALA A 17 -28.11 20.56 23.37
N VAL A 18 -28.32 19.73 24.41
CA VAL A 18 -27.42 18.62 24.75
C VAL A 18 -27.36 17.63 23.59
N ALA A 19 -28.50 17.15 23.07
CA ALA A 19 -28.52 16.23 21.94
C ALA A 19 -27.85 16.84 20.68
N GLY A 20 -28.05 18.14 20.44
CA GLY A 20 -27.39 18.87 19.37
C GLY A 20 -25.87 18.89 19.51
N VAL A 21 -25.35 19.29 20.68
CA VAL A 21 -23.90 19.32 20.96
C VAL A 21 -23.29 17.92 20.84
N THR A 22 -23.90 16.90 21.45
CA THR A 22 -23.38 15.52 21.40
C THR A 22 -23.38 14.97 19.98
N THR A 23 -24.44 15.24 19.20
CA THR A 23 -24.54 14.76 17.81
C THR A 23 -23.59 15.50 16.88
N THR A 24 -23.40 16.82 17.08
CA THR A 24 -22.39 17.61 16.34
C THR A 24 -20.98 17.14 16.66
N ALA A 25 -20.64 16.93 17.93
CA ALA A 25 -19.32 16.45 18.33
C ALA A 25 -19.03 15.05 17.75
N LEU A 26 -20.01 14.14 17.80
CA LEU A 26 -19.91 12.82 17.19
C LEU A 26 -19.73 12.88 15.67
N GLY A 27 -20.50 13.74 14.98
CA GLY A 27 -20.38 13.95 13.54
C GLY A 27 -19.01 14.52 13.16
N VAL A 28 -18.51 15.52 13.90
CA VAL A 28 -17.18 16.11 13.68
C VAL A 28 -16.08 15.06 13.90
N LEU A 29 -16.20 14.22 14.94
CA LEU A 29 -15.25 13.14 15.19
C LEU A 29 -15.21 12.14 14.01
N LEU A 30 -16.37 11.78 13.46
CA LEU A 30 -16.48 10.91 12.28
C LEU A 30 -15.90 11.53 11.01
N VAL A 31 -15.96 12.85 10.85
CA VAL A 31 -15.39 13.58 9.70
C VAL A 31 -13.87 13.74 9.83
N VAL A 32 -13.41 14.14 11.00
CA VAL A 32 -11.98 14.46 11.25
C VAL A 32 -11.16 13.18 11.42
N ARG A 33 -11.76 12.12 11.95
CA ARG A 33 -11.09 10.83 12.19
C ARG A 33 -11.95 9.64 11.75
N PRO A 34 -12.21 9.47 10.44
CA PRO A 34 -13.15 8.47 9.92
C PRO A 34 -12.75 7.02 10.24
N LEU A 35 -11.45 6.73 10.30
CA LEU A 35 -10.91 5.38 10.49
C LEU A 35 -10.87 4.94 11.94
N SER A 36 -10.39 5.80 12.86
CA SER A 36 -10.45 5.52 14.30
C SER A 36 -11.91 5.51 14.81
N SER A 37 -12.82 6.11 14.05
CA SER A 37 -14.24 6.13 14.33
C SER A 37 -15.03 5.02 13.62
N LEU A 38 -14.39 4.09 12.89
CA LEU A 38 -15.11 2.95 12.28
C LEU A 38 -15.72 2.04 13.35
N THR A 39 -14.98 1.80 14.44
CA THR A 39 -15.47 1.11 15.63
C THR A 39 -16.65 1.88 16.24
N LEU A 40 -16.53 3.20 16.36
CA LEU A 40 -17.57 4.07 16.89
C LEU A 40 -18.80 4.12 15.97
N LEU A 41 -18.61 4.08 14.65
CA LEU A 41 -19.65 3.99 13.64
C LEU A 41 -20.37 2.65 13.70
N GLY A 42 -19.63 1.54 13.85
CA GLY A 42 -20.18 0.20 14.07
C GLY A 42 -21.01 0.13 15.35
N VAL A 43 -20.50 0.69 16.45
CA VAL A 43 -21.23 0.80 17.73
C VAL A 43 -22.47 1.68 17.56
N TYR A 44 -22.33 2.83 16.89
CA TYR A 44 -23.44 3.75 16.64
C TYR A 44 -24.55 3.12 15.80
N ILE A 45 -24.20 2.39 14.73
CA ILE A 45 -25.14 1.66 13.88
C ILE A 45 -25.82 0.55 14.68
N GLY A 46 -25.05 -0.25 15.42
CA GLY A 46 -25.56 -1.34 16.25
C GLY A 46 -26.55 -0.84 17.30
N VAL A 47 -26.16 0.17 18.09
CA VAL A 47 -27.02 0.81 19.09
C VAL A 47 -28.24 1.47 18.44
N SER A 48 -28.08 2.15 17.30
CA SER A 48 -29.19 2.78 16.58
C SER A 48 -30.21 1.76 16.06
N CYS A 49 -29.76 0.58 15.60
CA CYS A 49 -30.63 -0.50 15.15
C CYS A 49 -31.42 -1.11 16.31
N VAL A 50 -30.75 -1.36 17.45
CA VAL A 50 -31.40 -1.83 18.68
C VAL A 50 -32.44 -0.81 19.18
N MET A 51 -32.05 0.45 19.29
CA MET A 51 -32.92 1.54 19.75
C MET A 51 -34.12 1.76 18.80
N SER A 52 -33.91 1.67 17.49
CA SER A 52 -34.99 1.79 16.50
C SER A 52 -35.97 0.62 16.60
N GLY A 53 -35.47 -0.62 16.75
CA GLY A 53 -36.32 -1.80 16.92
C GLY A 53 -37.11 -1.78 18.23
N PHE A 54 -36.51 -1.34 19.34
CA PHE A 54 -37.23 -1.12 20.59
C PHE A 54 -38.28 -0.01 20.45
N GLY A 55 -37.93 1.11 19.81
CA GLY A 55 -38.87 2.20 19.54
C GLY A 55 -40.09 1.75 18.72
N ASP A 56 -39.89 0.87 17.74
CA ASP A 56 -40.98 0.30 16.94
C ASP A 56 -41.84 -0.71 17.73
N LEU A 57 -41.29 -1.39 18.75
CA LEU A 57 -42.05 -2.24 19.68
C LEU A 57 -42.85 -1.43 20.71
N LEU A 58 -42.34 -0.27 21.12
CA LEU A 58 -42.93 0.62 22.13
C LEU A 58 -43.95 1.62 21.55
N ALA A 59 -43.86 1.95 20.25
CA ALA A 59 -44.82 2.81 19.57
C ALA A 59 -46.23 2.19 19.58
N ARG A 60 -47.23 2.98 20.00
CA ARG A 60 -48.57 2.53 20.44
C ARG A 60 -49.25 1.51 19.50
N ARG A 61 -49.85 0.50 20.15
CA ARG A 61 -50.57 -0.71 19.67
C ARG A 61 -51.71 -0.55 18.64
N GLY A 62 -51.90 0.63 18.03
CA GLY A 62 -53.13 1.00 17.31
C GLY A 62 -53.37 0.34 15.95
N GLU A 63 -52.40 0.30 15.03
CA GLU A 63 -52.65 -0.16 13.66
C GLU A 63 -51.40 -0.70 12.95
N ARG A 64 -50.77 -1.77 13.46
CA ARG A 64 -49.65 -2.39 12.72
C ARG A 64 -49.68 -3.91 12.76
N GLY A 65 -49.78 -4.52 11.58
CA GLY A 65 -49.84 -5.98 11.37
C GLY A 65 -48.56 -6.72 11.75
N LYS A 66 -48.65 -8.05 11.87
CA LYS A 66 -47.57 -8.98 12.31
C LYS A 66 -46.19 -8.72 11.66
N GLY A 67 -46.16 -8.25 10.42
CA GLY A 67 -44.90 -7.95 9.70
C GLY A 67 -44.06 -6.83 10.32
N THR A 68 -44.67 -5.87 11.02
CA THR A 68 -43.92 -4.78 11.68
C THR A 68 -43.22 -5.22 12.96
N ARG A 69 -43.82 -6.16 13.71
CA ARG A 69 -43.19 -6.77 14.89
C ARG A 69 -42.03 -7.66 14.48
N LEU A 70 -42.19 -8.43 13.39
CA LEU A 70 -41.11 -9.23 12.84
C LEU A 70 -39.94 -8.34 12.38
N ALA A 71 -40.22 -7.24 11.69
CA ALA A 71 -39.20 -6.28 11.28
C ALA A 71 -38.48 -5.65 12.49
N ALA A 72 -39.20 -5.30 13.56
CA ALA A 72 -38.60 -4.76 14.77
C ALA A 72 -37.66 -5.76 15.47
N ILE A 73 -38.06 -7.03 15.57
CA ILE A 73 -37.22 -8.11 16.11
C ILE A 73 -35.97 -8.32 15.23
N VAL A 74 -36.13 -8.29 13.91
CA VAL A 74 -35.00 -8.38 12.96
C VAL A 74 -34.01 -7.22 13.14
N TRP A 75 -34.48 -5.99 13.34
CA TRP A 75 -33.59 -4.84 13.59
C TRP A 75 -32.83 -4.94 14.91
N ILE A 76 -33.45 -5.48 15.96
CA ILE A 76 -32.78 -5.73 17.25
C ILE A 76 -31.72 -6.81 17.08
N LEU A 77 -32.05 -7.94 16.46
CA LEU A 77 -31.10 -9.02 16.22
C LEU A 77 -29.93 -8.56 15.34
N ALA A 78 -30.21 -7.78 14.29
CA ALA A 78 -29.18 -7.19 13.42
C ALA A 78 -28.26 -6.25 14.21
N GLY A 79 -28.81 -5.38 15.06
CA GLY A 79 -28.03 -4.49 15.91
C GLY A 79 -27.15 -5.22 16.92
N VAL A 80 -27.68 -6.25 17.58
CA VAL A 80 -26.91 -7.11 18.52
C VAL A 80 -25.80 -7.87 17.81
N THR A 81 -26.07 -8.38 16.60
CA THR A 81 -25.07 -9.09 15.79
C THR A 81 -23.92 -8.17 15.38
N VAL A 82 -24.23 -6.94 14.96
CA VAL A 82 -23.22 -5.93 14.62
C VAL A 82 -22.34 -5.60 15.83
N LEU A 83 -22.93 -5.47 17.03
CA LEU A 83 -22.17 -5.18 18.26
C LEU A 83 -21.31 -6.37 18.71
N ALA A 84 -21.81 -7.60 18.57
CA ALA A 84 -21.09 -8.81 18.97
C ALA A 84 -19.92 -9.14 18.05
N TRP A 85 -19.99 -8.83 16.76
CA TRP A 85 -18.98 -9.18 15.74
C TRP A 85 -18.37 -7.97 15.05
N LEU A 86 -18.12 -6.88 15.79
CA LEU A 86 -17.69 -5.59 15.26
C LEU A 86 -16.55 -5.68 14.21
N GLY A 87 -15.53 -6.52 14.45
CA GLY A 87 -14.40 -6.72 13.53
C GLY A 87 -14.77 -7.36 12.18
N ARG A 88 -15.62 -8.39 12.18
CA ARG A 88 -16.14 -9.03 10.94
C ARG A 88 -17.22 -8.18 10.28
N SER A 89 -18.05 -7.52 11.08
CA SER A 89 -19.12 -6.63 10.60
C SER A 89 -18.57 -5.47 9.78
N LEU A 90 -17.41 -4.90 10.16
CA LEU A 90 -16.75 -3.84 9.40
C LEU A 90 -16.21 -4.33 8.05
N GLN A 91 -15.63 -5.55 7.98
CA GLN A 91 -15.17 -6.15 6.71
C GLN A 91 -16.31 -6.41 5.72
N LEU A 92 -17.48 -6.79 6.23
CA LEU A 92 -18.66 -7.09 5.41
C LEU A 92 -19.47 -5.85 5.04
N LEU A 93 -19.29 -4.73 5.75
CA LEU A 93 -20.10 -3.53 5.57
C LEU A 93 -19.86 -2.88 4.19
N GLY A 94 -18.61 -2.85 3.71
CA GLY A 94 -18.27 -2.32 2.38
C GLY A 94 -18.95 -3.11 1.24
N PRO A 95 -18.71 -4.43 1.14
CA PRO A 95 -19.39 -5.30 0.17
C PRO A 95 -20.92 -5.26 0.29
N PHE A 96 -21.45 -5.17 1.51
CA PHE A 96 -22.89 -5.06 1.73
C PHE A 96 -23.48 -3.75 1.20
N VAL A 97 -22.83 -2.61 1.45
CA VAL A 97 -23.23 -1.31 0.89
C VAL A 97 -23.16 -1.32 -0.64
N ALA A 98 -22.09 -1.89 -1.20
CA ALA A 98 -21.95 -2.06 -2.64
C ALA A 98 -23.08 -2.89 -3.24
N LEU A 99 -23.38 -4.06 -2.64
CA LEU A 99 -24.48 -4.92 -3.07
C LEU A 99 -25.83 -4.21 -2.98
N LEU A 100 -26.07 -3.44 -1.92
CA LEU A 100 -27.30 -2.68 -1.75
C LEU A 100 -27.47 -1.59 -2.81
N LEU A 101 -26.38 -0.89 -3.17
CA LEU A 101 -26.38 0.10 -4.26
C LEU A 101 -26.65 -0.58 -5.62
N LEU A 102 -26.04 -1.74 -5.88
CA LEU A 102 -26.27 -2.52 -7.09
C LEU A 102 -27.73 -2.99 -7.19
N LEU A 103 -28.26 -3.60 -6.13
CA LEU A 103 -29.64 -4.11 -6.08
C LEU A 103 -30.66 -2.97 -6.20
N THR A 104 -30.47 -1.87 -5.48
CA THR A 104 -31.39 -0.71 -5.56
C THR A 104 -31.32 -0.02 -6.92
N GLY A 105 -30.13 0.13 -7.51
CA GLY A 105 -29.95 0.63 -8.87
C GLY A 105 -30.63 -0.27 -9.90
N ALA A 106 -30.42 -1.59 -9.82
CA ALA A 106 -31.05 -2.58 -10.70
C ALA A 106 -32.59 -2.58 -10.59
N CYS A 107 -33.12 -2.55 -9.37
CA CYS A 107 -34.57 -2.45 -9.16
C CYS A 107 -35.15 -1.14 -9.74
N ARG A 108 -34.43 -0.02 -9.65
CA ARG A 108 -34.85 1.26 -10.24
C ARG A 108 -34.81 1.22 -11.77
N LEU A 109 -33.78 0.61 -12.36
CA LEU A 109 -33.68 0.35 -13.80
C LEU A 109 -34.87 -0.49 -14.31
N LEU A 110 -35.20 -1.58 -13.60
CA LEU A 110 -36.37 -2.42 -13.92
C LEU A 110 -37.69 -1.65 -13.78
N GLY A 111 -37.78 -0.74 -12.80
CA GLY A 111 -38.92 0.14 -12.56
C GLY A 111 -39.12 1.25 -13.60
N MET A 112 -38.10 1.59 -14.39
CA MET A 112 -38.16 2.64 -15.43
C MET A 112 -39.28 2.41 -16.46
N ARG A 113 -39.66 1.14 -16.68
CA ARG A 113 -40.72 0.76 -17.62
C ARG A 113 -42.10 1.37 -17.30
N ARG A 114 -42.30 1.93 -16.10
CA ARG A 114 -43.59 2.45 -15.63
C ARG A 114 -43.70 3.98 -15.54
N GLY A 115 -42.60 4.74 -15.65
CA GLY A 115 -42.63 6.22 -15.56
C GLY A 115 -42.85 6.89 -16.92
N GLU A 116 -43.24 8.16 -16.99
CA GLU A 116 -43.40 8.92 -18.26
C GLU A 116 -42.46 10.13 -18.34
N GLY A 117 -42.05 10.50 -19.56
CA GLY A 117 -41.31 11.73 -19.86
C GLY A 117 -39.98 11.93 -19.11
N VAL A 118 -39.80 13.13 -18.55
CA VAL A 118 -38.55 13.58 -17.89
C VAL A 118 -38.21 12.79 -16.62
N GLU A 119 -39.21 12.34 -15.87
CA GLU A 119 -38.98 11.53 -14.66
C GLU A 119 -38.38 10.15 -14.99
N ARG A 120 -38.74 9.58 -16.14
CA ARG A 120 -38.14 8.33 -16.63
C ARG A 120 -36.65 8.51 -16.90
N VAL A 121 -36.27 9.63 -17.54
CA VAL A 121 -34.86 9.93 -17.86
C VAL A 121 -34.06 10.19 -16.58
N LEU A 122 -34.56 11.04 -15.67
CA LEU A 122 -33.90 11.29 -14.39
C LEU A 122 -33.76 10.02 -13.55
N THR A 123 -34.80 9.19 -13.49
CA THR A 123 -34.74 7.90 -12.77
C THR A 123 -33.69 6.96 -13.36
N GLY A 124 -33.60 6.89 -14.69
CA GLY A 124 -32.57 6.08 -15.37
C GLY A 124 -31.16 6.59 -15.11
N VAL A 125 -30.96 7.90 -15.16
CA VAL A 125 -29.69 8.55 -14.84
C VAL A 125 -29.23 8.22 -13.41
N PHE A 126 -30.11 8.40 -12.42
CA PHE A 126 -29.78 8.07 -11.03
C PHE A 126 -29.59 6.58 -10.80
N ALA A 127 -30.32 5.72 -11.50
CA ALA A 127 -30.16 4.27 -11.41
C ALA A 127 -28.80 3.83 -11.98
N LEU A 128 -28.41 4.34 -13.14
CA LEU A 128 -27.08 4.08 -13.73
C LEU A 128 -25.95 4.60 -12.83
N ALA A 129 -26.09 5.80 -12.27
CA ALA A 129 -25.11 6.32 -11.31
C ALA A 129 -25.01 5.44 -10.06
N GLN A 130 -26.12 4.93 -9.53
CA GLN A 130 -26.11 4.01 -8.39
C GLN A 130 -25.44 2.67 -8.70
N VAL A 131 -25.66 2.11 -9.89
CA VAL A 131 -24.95 0.91 -10.33
C VAL A 131 -23.45 1.17 -10.48
N ALA A 132 -23.07 2.30 -11.10
CA ALA A 132 -21.66 2.68 -11.25
C ALA A 132 -20.97 2.86 -9.89
N PHE A 133 -21.58 3.58 -8.95
CA PHE A 133 -21.06 3.70 -7.58
C PHE A 133 -21.04 2.35 -6.85
N GLY A 134 -22.04 1.48 -7.06
CA GLY A 134 -22.05 0.13 -6.49
C GLY A 134 -20.90 -0.74 -7.00
N LEU A 135 -20.58 -0.66 -8.30
CA LEU A 135 -19.42 -1.35 -8.88
C LEU A 135 -18.10 -0.80 -8.35
N VAL A 136 -17.93 0.52 -8.32
CA VAL A 136 -16.74 1.15 -7.74
C VAL A 136 -16.60 0.77 -6.26
N ALA A 137 -17.71 0.75 -5.52
CA ALA A 137 -17.72 0.42 -4.11
C ALA A 137 -17.35 -1.05 -3.83
N LEU A 138 -17.78 -1.96 -4.70
CA LEU A 138 -17.43 -3.38 -4.61
C LEU A 138 -15.93 -3.60 -4.83
N LEU A 139 -15.35 -2.82 -5.75
CA LEU A 139 -13.95 -2.93 -6.11
C LEU A 139 -13.01 -2.19 -5.15
N TRP A 140 -13.54 -1.29 -4.33
CA TRP A 140 -12.82 -0.54 -3.31
C TRP A 140 -13.59 -0.55 -1.97
N PRO A 141 -13.72 -1.72 -1.31
CA PRO A 141 -14.54 -1.84 -0.10
C PRO A 141 -14.03 -0.94 1.05
N ASP A 142 -12.72 -0.78 1.20
CA ASP A 142 -12.13 0.09 2.25
C ASP A 142 -12.40 1.58 2.01
N VAL A 143 -12.21 2.04 0.77
CA VAL A 143 -12.49 3.44 0.39
C VAL A 143 -13.98 3.72 0.52
N THR A 144 -14.82 2.74 0.17
CA THR A 144 -16.28 2.83 0.37
C THR A 144 -16.62 3.07 1.82
N LEU A 145 -16.01 2.33 2.75
CA LEU A 145 -16.23 2.51 4.17
C LEU A 145 -15.80 3.90 4.64
N LEU A 146 -14.66 4.39 4.17
CA LEU A 146 -14.16 5.74 4.50
C LEU A 146 -15.09 6.83 3.97
N VAL A 147 -15.51 6.73 2.71
CA VAL A 147 -16.44 7.67 2.08
C VAL A 147 -17.79 7.64 2.77
N VAL A 148 -18.32 6.46 3.09
CA VAL A 148 -19.57 6.29 3.84
C VAL A 148 -19.43 6.91 5.23
N ALA A 149 -18.36 6.64 5.96
CA ALA A 149 -18.10 7.21 7.28
C ALA A 149 -18.02 8.74 7.23
N PHE A 150 -17.32 9.30 6.23
CA PHE A 150 -17.20 10.74 6.03
C PHE A 150 -18.55 11.39 5.71
N LEU A 151 -19.27 10.88 4.71
CA LEU A 151 -20.59 11.40 4.32
C LEU A 151 -21.60 11.30 5.48
N PHE A 152 -21.53 10.19 6.22
CA PHE A 152 -22.34 9.98 7.41
C PHE A 152 -21.97 10.96 8.53
N GLY A 153 -20.68 11.21 8.75
CA GLY A 153 -20.18 12.22 9.69
C GLY A 153 -20.68 13.61 9.35
N VAL A 154 -20.52 14.05 8.09
CA VAL A 154 -21.02 15.35 7.60
C VAL A 154 -22.52 15.50 7.83
N ARG A 155 -23.30 14.46 7.49
CA ARG A 155 -24.74 14.43 7.73
C ARG A 155 -25.08 14.56 9.22
N THR A 156 -24.35 13.84 10.07
CA THR A 156 -24.57 13.80 11.52
C THR A 156 -24.25 15.16 12.14
N THR A 157 -23.16 15.80 11.72
CA THR A 157 -22.81 17.17 12.08
C THR A 157 -23.90 18.16 11.69
N GLY A 158 -24.38 18.09 10.43
CA GLY A 158 -25.46 18.96 9.95
C GLY A 158 -26.76 18.78 10.74
N PHE A 159 -27.11 17.55 11.10
CA PHE A 159 -28.28 17.29 11.94
C PHE A 159 -28.12 17.84 13.36
N GLY A 160 -26.96 17.68 13.98
CA GLY A 160 -26.67 18.28 15.30
C GLY A 160 -26.74 19.80 15.28
N LEU A 161 -26.17 20.45 14.24
CA LEU A 161 -26.26 21.90 14.04
C LEU A 161 -27.70 22.37 13.86
N ALA A 162 -28.53 21.61 13.14
CA ALA A 162 -29.95 21.91 12.99
C ALA A 162 -30.72 21.81 14.33
N LEU A 163 -30.36 20.87 15.21
CA LEU A 163 -30.95 20.79 16.56
C LEU A 163 -30.53 21.97 17.43
N LEU A 164 -29.26 22.39 17.37
CA LEU A 164 -28.76 23.58 18.05
C LEU A 164 -29.46 24.85 17.55
N TRP A 165 -29.65 24.97 16.23
CA TRP A 165 -30.39 26.08 15.63
C TRP A 165 -31.83 26.13 16.14
N ARG A 166 -32.55 24.99 16.21
CA ARG A 166 -33.92 24.93 16.76
C ARG A 166 -33.97 25.26 18.26
N ALA A 167 -32.97 24.84 19.02
CA ALA A 167 -32.87 25.20 20.44
C ALA A 167 -32.66 26.72 20.63
N ALA A 168 -31.96 27.37 19.70
CA ALA A 168 -31.71 28.81 19.71
C ALA A 168 -32.89 29.64 19.18
N THR A 169 -33.54 29.25 18.07
CA THR A 169 -34.63 30.03 17.44
C THR A 169 -35.96 29.92 18.14
N THR A 170 -36.21 28.84 18.90
CA THR A 170 -37.40 28.76 19.75
C THR A 170 -37.43 29.84 20.84
N ALA A 171 -36.35 30.60 21.06
CA ALA A 171 -36.28 31.75 21.97
C ALA A 171 -36.96 33.03 21.45
N GLY A 172 -37.38 33.11 20.18
CA GLY A 172 -37.81 34.38 19.56
C GLY A 172 -39.29 34.55 19.23
N GLU A 173 -40.11 33.51 19.14
CA GLU A 173 -41.49 33.65 18.64
C GLU A 173 -42.51 33.84 19.76
N SER A 174 -42.50 35.05 20.31
CA SER A 174 -43.73 35.70 20.75
C SER A 174 -43.75 37.16 20.26
N ARG A 175 -44.65 37.42 19.30
CA ARG A 175 -45.19 38.72 18.81
C ARG A 175 -44.71 39.24 17.45
N SER A 176 -45.74 39.65 16.68
CA SER A 176 -45.78 40.40 15.41
C SER A 176 -45.38 39.59 14.18
N GLY A 177 -46.04 39.69 13.03
CA GLY A 177 -47.11 40.56 12.57
C GLY A 177 -47.19 40.40 11.05
N SER A 178 -48.39 40.40 10.51
CA SER A 178 -48.71 40.32 9.08
C SER A 178 -47.87 41.29 8.23
N GLY A 179 -47.19 40.77 7.21
CA GLY A 179 -46.54 41.55 6.16
C GLY A 179 -46.76 40.89 4.80
N ALA A 180 -47.56 41.54 3.95
CA ALA A 180 -47.82 41.14 2.58
C ALA A 180 -46.54 41.25 1.74
N GLY A 181 -46.16 40.15 1.09
CA GLY A 181 -45.07 40.09 0.10
C GLY A 181 -45.55 39.31 -1.12
N GLY A 182 -45.50 39.94 -2.29
CA GLY A 182 -46.11 39.47 -3.54
C GLY A 182 -45.76 38.03 -3.92
N ALA A 183 -46.77 37.31 -4.41
CA ALA A 183 -46.63 35.96 -4.92
C ALA A 183 -45.69 35.93 -6.14
N PRO A 184 -44.54 35.23 -6.09
CA PRO A 184 -43.75 34.97 -7.29
C PRO A 184 -44.56 34.04 -8.21
N SER A 185 -44.51 34.30 -9.52
CA SER A 185 -45.26 33.53 -10.51
C SER A 185 -44.86 32.05 -10.48
N ARG A 186 -45.85 31.15 -10.35
CA ARG A 186 -45.68 29.68 -10.22
C ARG A 186 -44.86 29.02 -11.34
N LEU A 187 -44.65 29.70 -12.46
CA LEU A 187 -43.85 29.24 -13.59
C LEU A 187 -42.34 29.38 -13.34
N THR A 188 -41.89 30.40 -12.59
CA THR A 188 -40.46 30.66 -12.32
C THR A 188 -39.89 29.72 -11.26
N GLU A 189 -40.71 29.30 -10.28
CA GLU A 189 -40.35 28.26 -9.32
C GLU A 189 -40.27 26.85 -9.97
N TYR A 190 -41.10 26.59 -10.99
CA TYR A 190 -41.17 25.27 -11.63
C TYR A 190 -39.97 25.03 -12.57
N THR A 191 -39.61 26.04 -13.37
CA THR A 191 -38.43 26.00 -14.25
C THR A 191 -37.12 26.00 -13.47
N GLY A 192 -37.02 26.77 -12.38
CA GLY A 192 -35.87 26.76 -11.47
C GLY A 192 -35.66 25.40 -10.79
N ARG A 193 -36.73 24.77 -10.28
CA ARG A 193 -36.64 23.42 -9.67
C ARG A 193 -36.30 22.33 -10.68
N LEU A 194 -36.75 22.45 -11.93
CA LEU A 194 -36.41 21.51 -13.00
C LEU A 194 -34.94 21.67 -13.45
N ALA A 195 -34.47 22.91 -13.61
CA ALA A 195 -33.07 23.20 -13.92
C ALA A 195 -32.13 22.68 -12.81
N VAL A 196 -32.46 22.91 -11.54
CA VAL A 196 -31.69 22.38 -10.39
C VAL A 196 -31.66 20.84 -10.40
N ARG A 197 -32.75 20.17 -10.76
CA ARG A 197 -32.79 18.69 -10.88
C ARG A 197 -31.90 18.18 -12.01
N TRP A 198 -31.87 18.85 -13.16
CA TRP A 198 -30.99 18.50 -14.28
C TRP A 198 -29.52 18.76 -13.96
N VAL A 199 -29.20 19.90 -13.33
CA VAL A 199 -27.85 20.20 -12.86
C VAL A 199 -27.39 19.15 -11.84
N ALA A 200 -28.25 18.80 -10.86
CA ALA A 200 -27.93 17.76 -9.88
C ALA A 200 -27.71 16.38 -10.54
N ALA A 201 -28.53 16.01 -11.51
CA ALA A 201 -28.38 14.75 -12.25
C ALA A 201 -27.09 14.73 -13.10
N ALA A 202 -26.75 15.84 -13.76
CA ALA A 202 -25.52 15.99 -14.53
C ALA A 202 -24.27 15.92 -13.62
N VAL A 203 -24.30 16.59 -12.47
CA VAL A 203 -23.22 16.53 -11.48
C VAL A 203 -23.04 15.10 -10.94
N VAL A 204 -24.12 14.40 -10.62
CA VAL A 204 -24.06 13.01 -10.12
C VAL A 204 -23.51 12.05 -11.18
N LEU A 205 -23.90 12.20 -12.45
CA LEU A 205 -23.34 11.42 -13.55
C LEU A 205 -21.86 11.71 -13.78
N LEU A 206 -21.48 12.99 -13.78
CA LEU A 206 -20.08 13.39 -13.93
C LEU A 206 -19.23 12.80 -12.81
N MET A 207 -19.69 12.89 -11.55
CA MET A 207 -19.00 12.30 -10.40
C MET A 207 -18.89 10.78 -10.52
N ALA A 208 -19.93 10.10 -10.98
CA ALA A 208 -19.90 8.65 -11.21
C ALA A 208 -18.90 8.28 -12.32
N ALA A 209 -18.92 9.01 -13.44
CA ALA A 209 -18.00 8.80 -14.55
C ALA A 209 -16.54 9.06 -14.15
N VAL A 210 -16.26 10.17 -13.47
CA VAL A 210 -14.94 10.48 -12.92
C VAL A 210 -14.49 9.39 -11.95
N SER A 211 -15.37 8.92 -11.05
CA SER A 211 -15.04 7.84 -10.11
C SER A 211 -14.70 6.53 -10.82
N VAL A 212 -15.42 6.17 -11.89
CA VAL A 212 -15.12 4.99 -12.71
C VAL A 212 -13.79 5.17 -13.45
N VAL A 213 -13.56 6.31 -14.09
CA VAL A 213 -12.31 6.59 -14.82
C VAL A 213 -11.11 6.57 -13.87
N VAL A 214 -11.18 7.27 -12.75
CA VAL A 214 -10.15 7.23 -11.70
C VAL A 214 -9.97 5.79 -11.23
N SER A 215 -11.03 5.08 -10.88
CA SER A 215 -10.94 3.67 -10.46
C SER A 215 -10.28 2.76 -11.51
N VAL A 216 -10.54 2.98 -12.80
CA VAL A 216 -9.91 2.20 -13.88
C VAL A 216 -8.45 2.57 -14.03
N GLN A 217 -8.10 3.85 -14.00
CA GLN A 217 -6.71 4.29 -14.10
C GLN A 217 -5.86 3.83 -12.91
N LEU A 218 -6.41 3.90 -11.68
CA LEU A 218 -5.71 3.39 -10.49
C LEU A 218 -5.55 1.87 -10.50
N ARG A 219 -6.49 1.12 -11.12
CA ARG A 219 -6.39 -0.36 -11.24
C ARG A 219 -5.59 -0.85 -12.44
N ARG A 220 -5.41 -0.04 -13.49
CA ARG A 220 -4.57 -0.37 -14.64
C ARG A 220 -3.09 -0.58 -14.25
N GLY A 221 -2.69 -0.13 -13.06
CA GLY A 221 -1.37 -0.39 -12.48
C GLY A 221 -1.28 -1.59 -11.55
N ILE A 222 -2.35 -2.36 -11.32
CA ILE A 222 -2.27 -3.59 -10.49
C ILE A 222 -1.74 -4.71 -11.39
N PRO A 223 -0.51 -5.20 -11.18
CA PRO A 223 0.07 -6.21 -12.04
C PRO A 223 -0.65 -7.55 -11.85
N VAL A 224 -1.03 -8.20 -12.95
CA VAL A 224 -1.69 -9.51 -12.93
C VAL A 224 -0.63 -10.57 -13.13
N LEU A 225 -0.55 -11.52 -12.20
CA LEU A 225 0.25 -12.74 -12.36
C LEU A 225 -0.29 -13.52 -13.56
N ASP A 226 0.53 -13.69 -14.58
CA ASP A 226 0.25 -14.55 -15.73
C ASP A 226 0.92 -15.93 -15.55
N ASP A 227 0.63 -16.84 -16.48
CA ASP A 227 1.09 -18.23 -16.46
C ASP A 227 2.63 -18.35 -16.39
N PHE A 228 3.38 -17.29 -16.75
CA PHE A 228 4.84 -17.26 -16.65
C PHE A 228 5.34 -17.48 -15.22
N TYR A 229 4.61 -16.99 -14.22
CA TYR A 229 5.01 -17.05 -12.80
C TYR A 229 4.54 -18.32 -12.08
N ASP A 230 3.82 -19.20 -12.77
CA ASP A 230 3.33 -20.44 -12.17
C ASP A 230 4.47 -21.40 -11.84
N ALA A 231 4.43 -21.91 -10.62
CA ALA A 231 5.39 -22.90 -10.16
C ALA A 231 5.26 -24.21 -10.95
N PRO A 232 6.38 -24.87 -11.33
CA PRO A 232 6.31 -26.24 -11.81
C PRO A 232 5.80 -27.17 -10.69
N ALA A 233 5.27 -28.33 -11.07
CA ALA A 233 4.74 -29.31 -10.11
C ALA A 233 5.77 -29.74 -9.05
N ALA A 234 7.06 -29.70 -9.39
CA ALA A 234 8.16 -29.83 -8.45
C ALA A 234 9.24 -28.79 -8.77
N VAL A 235 9.63 -28.00 -7.76
CA VAL A 235 10.71 -27.02 -7.86
C VAL A 235 12.05 -27.76 -7.88
N PRO A 236 12.88 -27.63 -8.95
CA PRO A 236 14.19 -28.26 -8.97
C PRO A 236 15.06 -27.77 -7.79
N PRO A 237 15.82 -28.65 -7.12
CA PRO A 237 16.58 -28.29 -5.94
C PRO A 237 17.91 -27.58 -6.23
N VAL A 238 18.25 -27.40 -7.51
CA VAL A 238 19.52 -26.80 -7.95
C VAL A 238 19.32 -25.29 -7.99
N PRO A 239 19.98 -24.49 -7.13
CA PRO A 239 19.80 -23.04 -7.13
C PRO A 239 20.30 -22.39 -8.42
N GLY A 240 19.64 -21.32 -8.84
CA GLY A 240 20.00 -20.56 -10.04
C GLY A 240 19.66 -21.25 -11.35
N ARG A 241 18.95 -22.39 -11.34
CA ARG A 241 18.52 -23.05 -12.58
C ARG A 241 17.45 -22.22 -13.28
N LEU A 242 17.69 -21.86 -14.54
CA LEU A 242 16.71 -21.22 -15.41
C LEU A 242 15.58 -22.18 -15.76
N LEU A 243 14.33 -21.73 -15.61
CA LEU A 243 13.14 -22.50 -15.92
C LEU A 243 12.43 -21.96 -17.17
N ARG A 244 12.34 -20.64 -17.29
CA ARG A 244 11.66 -19.95 -18.40
C ARG A 244 12.37 -18.64 -18.70
N ALA A 245 12.39 -18.27 -19.96
CA ALA A 245 12.83 -16.96 -20.44
C ALA A 245 11.87 -16.51 -21.55
N GLU A 246 11.35 -15.29 -21.43
CA GLU A 246 10.43 -14.70 -22.40
C GLU A 246 10.79 -13.23 -22.65
N PRO A 247 10.47 -12.67 -23.83
CA PRO A 247 10.60 -11.23 -24.06
C PRO A 247 9.85 -10.43 -22.99
N TYR A 248 10.47 -9.36 -22.50
CA TYR A 248 9.84 -8.41 -21.60
C TYR A 248 9.38 -7.18 -22.39
N GLU A 249 8.06 -6.95 -22.46
CA GLU A 249 7.44 -5.88 -23.25
C GLU A 249 7.15 -4.59 -22.45
N GLY A 250 7.93 -4.35 -21.40
CA GLY A 250 7.85 -3.11 -20.63
C GLY A 250 8.50 -1.91 -21.33
N ASP A 251 8.38 -0.76 -20.67
CA ASP A 251 8.99 0.49 -21.11
C ASP A 251 10.47 0.49 -20.69
N LEU A 252 11.37 0.54 -21.66
CA LEU A 252 12.82 0.40 -21.45
C LEU A 252 13.59 1.68 -21.79
N PRO A 253 14.72 1.95 -21.13
CA PRO A 253 15.66 2.98 -21.56
C PRO A 253 16.14 2.74 -22.99
N SER A 254 16.46 3.83 -23.70
CA SER A 254 16.91 3.76 -25.10
C SER A 254 18.16 2.89 -25.25
N GLY A 255 18.17 2.04 -26.28
CA GLY A 255 19.28 1.14 -26.58
C GLY A 255 19.30 -0.15 -25.76
N LEU A 256 18.25 -0.44 -24.97
CA LEU A 256 18.09 -1.70 -24.25
C LEU A 256 16.94 -2.54 -24.81
N SER A 257 17.12 -3.86 -24.80
CA SER A 257 16.05 -4.86 -24.86
C SER A 257 16.07 -5.67 -23.57
N ALA A 258 14.99 -6.38 -23.26
CA ALA A 258 14.95 -7.17 -22.04
C ALA A 258 14.17 -8.48 -22.20
N GLN A 259 14.49 -9.44 -21.34
CA GLN A 259 13.76 -10.68 -21.15
C GLN A 259 13.39 -10.81 -19.68
N ARG A 260 12.19 -11.34 -19.39
CA ARG A 260 11.87 -11.82 -18.04
C ARG A 260 12.31 -13.27 -17.92
N ILE A 261 12.88 -13.63 -16.78
CA ILE A 261 13.34 -14.97 -16.48
C ILE A 261 12.69 -15.49 -15.19
N LEU A 262 12.34 -16.77 -15.19
CA LEU A 262 11.91 -17.50 -14.00
C LEU A 262 12.99 -18.51 -13.66
N TYR A 263 13.44 -18.53 -12.41
CA TYR A 263 14.53 -19.37 -11.98
C TYR A 263 14.33 -19.88 -10.57
N THR A 264 15.09 -20.91 -10.22
CA THR A 264 15.10 -21.51 -8.88
C THR A 264 16.06 -20.78 -7.97
N THR A 265 15.73 -20.69 -6.68
CA THR A 265 16.62 -20.18 -5.65
C THR A 265 16.41 -20.97 -4.37
N THR A 266 16.99 -20.51 -3.26
CA THR A 266 16.88 -21.17 -1.96
C THR A 266 16.31 -20.18 -0.95
N ALA A 267 15.20 -20.54 -0.31
CA ALA A 267 14.60 -19.74 0.76
C ALA A 267 15.53 -19.68 2.00
N GLU A 268 15.16 -18.85 2.99
CA GLU A 268 15.91 -18.66 4.24
C GLU A 268 16.25 -20.00 4.92
N ASP A 269 15.27 -20.90 5.00
CA ASP A 269 15.35 -22.21 5.67
C ASP A 269 16.07 -23.31 4.85
N GLY A 270 16.57 -22.98 3.66
CA GLY A 270 17.25 -23.94 2.78
C GLY A 270 16.32 -24.69 1.82
N VAL A 271 15.01 -24.39 1.83
CA VAL A 271 14.04 -25.05 0.94
C VAL A 271 14.16 -24.48 -0.47
N PRO A 272 14.12 -25.32 -1.52
CA PRO A 272 14.05 -24.86 -2.91
C PRO A 272 12.84 -23.95 -3.13
N ALA A 273 13.09 -22.81 -3.74
CA ALA A 273 12.11 -21.78 -4.01
C ALA A 273 12.24 -21.27 -5.44
N LEU A 274 11.33 -20.37 -5.82
CA LEU A 274 11.36 -19.72 -7.13
C LEU A 274 11.55 -18.23 -6.94
N ALA A 275 12.12 -17.60 -7.95
CA ALA A 275 12.19 -16.17 -8.11
C ALA A 275 12.15 -15.82 -9.59
N SER A 276 11.79 -14.58 -9.88
CA SER A 276 11.84 -14.02 -11.23
C SER A 276 12.79 -12.82 -11.28
N ALA A 277 13.17 -12.45 -12.49
CA ALA A 277 14.00 -11.30 -12.77
C ALA A 277 13.72 -10.74 -14.16
N VAL A 278 14.11 -9.48 -14.39
CA VAL A 278 14.22 -8.90 -15.73
C VAL A 278 15.70 -8.74 -16.09
N LEU A 279 16.11 -9.36 -17.19
CA LEU A 279 17.44 -9.27 -17.78
C LEU A 279 17.42 -8.26 -18.92
N ALA A 280 17.97 -7.07 -18.70
CA ALA A 280 18.15 -6.04 -19.71
C ALA A 280 19.54 -6.11 -20.34
N MET A 281 19.61 -5.89 -21.66
CA MET A 281 20.82 -5.99 -22.46
C MET A 281 20.86 -4.88 -23.52
N PRO A 282 22.06 -4.42 -23.91
CA PRO A 282 22.23 -3.54 -25.07
C PRO A 282 21.66 -4.16 -26.35
N THR A 283 20.91 -3.38 -27.14
CA THR A 283 20.39 -3.84 -28.44
C THR A 283 21.47 -3.93 -29.51
N ALA A 284 22.50 -3.10 -29.41
CA ALA A 284 23.65 -3.14 -30.30
C ALA A 284 24.63 -4.24 -29.87
N ALA A 285 25.09 -5.03 -30.83
CA ALA A 285 26.13 -6.03 -30.59
C ALA A 285 27.38 -5.34 -30.01
N THR A 286 27.87 -5.84 -28.87
CA THR A 286 29.04 -5.30 -28.17
C THR A 286 30.35 -5.78 -28.76
N GLY A 287 30.34 -6.89 -29.52
CA GLY A 287 31.54 -7.54 -30.07
C GLY A 287 32.44 -8.20 -29.02
N ARG A 288 31.97 -8.28 -27.77
CA ARG A 288 32.66 -8.87 -26.60
C ARG A 288 31.62 -9.31 -25.56
N PRO A 289 31.94 -10.26 -24.67
CA PRO A 289 31.06 -10.64 -23.58
C PRO A 289 30.63 -9.42 -22.76
N MET A 290 29.34 -9.32 -22.47
CA MET A 290 28.71 -8.20 -21.77
C MET A 290 28.95 -8.34 -20.26
N PRO A 291 29.64 -7.39 -19.61
CA PRO A 291 29.70 -7.36 -18.15
C PRO A 291 28.30 -7.33 -17.54
N LEU A 292 28.09 -8.08 -16.46
CA LEU A 292 26.78 -8.21 -15.84
C LEU A 292 26.69 -7.39 -14.56
N ILE A 293 25.63 -6.59 -14.47
CA ILE A 293 25.23 -5.91 -13.24
C ILE A 293 24.06 -6.67 -12.62
N ALA A 294 24.21 -7.12 -11.38
CA ALA A 294 23.09 -7.67 -10.62
C ALA A 294 22.41 -6.52 -9.85
N TRP A 295 21.16 -6.20 -10.17
CA TRP A 295 20.38 -5.17 -9.50
C TRP A 295 19.45 -5.76 -8.45
N ALA A 296 19.59 -5.27 -7.23
CA ALA A 296 18.74 -5.55 -6.09
C ALA A 296 17.86 -4.32 -5.80
N HIS A 297 16.55 -4.41 -6.08
CA HIS A 297 15.64 -3.28 -5.91
C HIS A 297 15.31 -2.97 -4.44
N GLY A 298 14.90 -1.72 -4.19
CA GLY A 298 14.40 -1.26 -2.89
C GLY A 298 12.99 -1.78 -2.55
N THR A 299 12.34 -1.19 -1.54
CA THR A 299 11.05 -1.70 -1.07
C THR A 299 9.91 -1.44 -2.07
N VAL A 300 9.34 -2.51 -2.63
CA VAL A 300 8.17 -2.45 -3.54
C VAL A 300 6.88 -3.01 -2.92
N GLY A 301 6.97 -3.65 -1.76
CA GLY A 301 5.89 -4.38 -1.11
C GLY A 301 6.33 -5.81 -0.74
N VAL A 302 5.46 -6.55 -0.06
CA VAL A 302 5.75 -7.96 0.34
C VAL A 302 4.73 -8.96 -0.21
N ALA A 303 3.79 -8.49 -1.03
CA ALA A 303 2.83 -9.33 -1.72
C ALA A 303 3.42 -9.83 -3.05
N ARG A 304 2.93 -10.99 -3.52
CA ARG A 304 3.38 -11.59 -4.78
C ARG A 304 3.23 -10.64 -5.99
N ALA A 305 2.12 -9.90 -6.04
CA ALA A 305 1.81 -8.97 -7.13
C ALA A 305 2.73 -7.73 -7.17
N CYS A 306 3.60 -7.55 -6.18
CA CYS A 306 4.52 -6.41 -6.14
C CYS A 306 5.84 -6.66 -6.87
N ALA A 307 6.03 -7.84 -7.50
CA ALA A 307 7.20 -8.13 -8.32
C ALA A 307 7.40 -7.05 -9.40
N PRO A 308 8.57 -6.37 -9.44
CA PRO A 308 8.87 -5.41 -10.49
C PRO A 308 8.71 -5.96 -11.91
N SER A 309 9.07 -7.23 -12.14
CA SER A 309 8.94 -7.89 -13.45
C SER A 309 7.52 -8.01 -14.00
N LEU A 310 6.48 -7.82 -13.16
CA LEU A 310 5.09 -7.73 -13.59
C LEU A 310 4.71 -6.34 -14.10
N GLY A 311 5.45 -5.31 -13.67
CA GLY A 311 5.26 -3.92 -14.07
C GLY A 311 5.77 -3.66 -15.48
N ARG A 312 5.53 -2.44 -15.99
CA ARG A 312 6.12 -1.99 -17.26
C ARG A 312 7.49 -1.35 -17.05
N ASP A 313 7.81 -0.94 -15.84
CA ASP A 313 8.96 -0.13 -15.45
C ASP A 313 10.01 -0.91 -14.65
N ALA A 314 10.04 -2.25 -14.75
CA ALA A 314 11.02 -3.11 -14.07
C ALA A 314 12.49 -2.70 -14.32
N ILE A 315 12.76 -2.13 -15.49
CA ILE A 315 14.03 -1.51 -15.86
C ILE A 315 13.73 -0.08 -16.26
N SER A 316 14.02 0.88 -15.38
CA SER A 316 13.61 2.28 -15.56
C SER A 316 14.73 3.24 -15.21
N THR A 317 14.75 4.42 -15.87
CA THR A 317 15.62 5.53 -15.46
C THR A 317 15.15 6.23 -14.18
N GLU A 318 13.95 5.91 -13.71
CA GLU A 318 13.40 6.38 -12.44
C GLU A 318 13.62 5.29 -11.39
N GLY A 319 14.27 5.62 -10.28
CA GLY A 319 14.50 4.67 -9.19
C GLY A 319 15.66 3.70 -9.38
N MET A 320 16.41 3.77 -10.49
CA MET A 320 17.64 3.00 -10.71
C MET A 320 18.80 3.92 -11.12
N PRO A 321 19.99 3.75 -10.52
CA PRO A 321 21.12 4.63 -10.78
C PRO A 321 21.82 4.25 -12.10
N ALA A 322 22.44 5.25 -12.73
CA ALA A 322 23.37 5.10 -13.84
C ALA A 322 22.83 4.32 -15.06
N MET A 323 21.52 4.29 -15.28
CA MET A 323 20.89 3.48 -16.34
C MET A 323 21.32 3.85 -17.76
N ASP A 324 21.58 5.14 -18.02
CA ASP A 324 22.09 5.59 -19.31
C ASP A 324 23.48 4.98 -19.64
N SER A 325 24.18 4.45 -18.63
CA SER A 325 25.50 3.85 -18.76
C SER A 325 25.45 2.42 -19.29
N LEU A 326 24.33 1.70 -19.14
CA LEU A 326 24.24 0.29 -19.53
C LEU A 326 24.48 0.12 -21.03
N ALA A 327 23.62 0.74 -21.85
CA ALA A 327 23.75 0.68 -23.30
C ALA A 327 25.08 1.31 -23.79
N ARG A 328 25.51 2.43 -23.19
CA ARG A 328 26.76 3.12 -23.57
C ARG A 328 28.01 2.28 -23.32
N ASN A 329 28.05 1.52 -22.22
CA ASN A 329 29.24 0.74 -21.84
C ASN A 329 29.15 -0.73 -22.29
N GLY A 330 28.02 -1.14 -22.87
CA GLY A 330 27.77 -2.52 -23.25
C GLY A 330 27.57 -3.44 -22.05
N TRP A 331 26.92 -2.96 -20.98
CA TRP A 331 26.63 -3.75 -19.78
C TRP A 331 25.23 -4.34 -19.85
N ALA A 332 25.12 -5.61 -19.47
CA ALA A 332 23.84 -6.24 -19.18
C ALA A 332 23.47 -6.02 -17.71
N MET A 333 22.19 -6.13 -17.39
CA MET A 333 21.69 -6.04 -16.01
C MET A 333 20.63 -7.10 -15.75
N VAL A 334 20.78 -7.88 -14.68
CA VAL A 334 19.73 -8.75 -14.16
C VAL A 334 19.14 -8.16 -12.89
N ALA A 335 17.88 -7.75 -12.95
CA ALA A 335 17.12 -7.17 -11.85
C ALA A 335 16.17 -8.22 -11.26
N THR A 336 16.48 -8.75 -10.08
CA THR A 336 15.64 -9.79 -9.47
C THR A 336 14.47 -9.22 -8.69
N ASP A 337 13.32 -9.91 -8.70
CA ASP A 337 12.19 -9.62 -7.81
C ASP A 337 12.36 -10.20 -6.40
N TYR A 338 13.39 -11.03 -6.19
CA TYR A 338 13.54 -11.94 -5.05
C TYR A 338 12.50 -13.07 -4.99
N THR A 339 12.76 -14.08 -4.17
CA THR A 339 11.79 -15.17 -3.95
C THR A 339 10.48 -14.68 -3.32
N GLY A 340 9.35 -15.28 -3.68
CA GLY A 340 8.03 -14.93 -3.13
C GLY A 340 7.40 -13.65 -3.69
N GLN A 341 8.11 -12.91 -4.54
CA GLN A 341 7.54 -11.89 -5.43
C GLN A 341 7.42 -12.47 -6.84
N GLY A 342 6.27 -12.27 -7.47
CA GLY A 342 5.83 -12.99 -8.68
C GLY A 342 5.47 -14.44 -8.40
N THR A 343 6.35 -15.12 -7.68
CA THR A 343 6.34 -16.55 -7.43
C THR A 343 5.68 -16.92 -6.09
N GLU A 344 5.37 -18.19 -5.90
CA GLU A 344 4.90 -18.71 -4.61
C GLU A 344 6.04 -18.73 -3.57
N GLY A 345 5.70 -18.52 -2.30
CA GLY A 345 6.66 -18.55 -1.19
C GLY A 345 6.61 -17.32 -0.29
N ALA A 346 7.51 -17.29 0.68
CA ALA A 346 7.67 -16.15 1.59
C ALA A 346 8.67 -15.14 1.02
N PHE A 347 8.24 -13.89 0.86
CA PHE A 347 9.11 -12.81 0.43
C PHE A 347 10.09 -12.41 1.55
N PRO A 348 11.41 -12.43 1.32
CA PRO A 348 12.42 -12.27 2.37
C PRO A 348 12.70 -10.80 2.70
N TYR A 349 11.68 -9.97 2.98
CA TYR A 349 11.89 -8.54 3.25
C TYR A 349 12.84 -8.29 4.43
N LEU A 350 14.04 -7.76 4.16
CA LEU A 350 15.13 -7.62 5.14
C LEU A 350 15.49 -8.94 5.81
N ILE A 351 15.46 -10.02 5.03
CA ILE A 351 15.90 -11.36 5.41
C ILE A 351 17.06 -11.76 4.50
N GLY A 352 18.26 -11.67 5.05
CA GLY A 352 19.50 -11.61 4.31
C GLY A 352 19.84 -12.84 3.48
N GLN A 353 19.59 -14.06 3.99
CA GLN A 353 19.87 -15.25 3.19
C GLN A 353 18.96 -15.32 1.98
N GLY A 354 17.64 -15.13 2.17
CA GLY A 354 16.68 -15.17 1.07
C GLY A 354 16.95 -14.11 0.00
N GLU A 355 17.21 -12.85 0.40
CA GLU A 355 17.51 -11.77 -0.54
C GLU A 355 18.85 -12.01 -1.26
N GLY A 356 19.91 -12.30 -0.50
CA GLY A 356 21.25 -12.46 -1.07
C GLY A 356 21.35 -13.65 -2.01
N ARG A 357 20.73 -14.79 -1.67
CA ARG A 357 20.67 -15.98 -2.53
C ARG A 357 19.89 -15.71 -3.81
N SER A 358 18.76 -14.99 -3.73
CA SER A 358 17.99 -14.61 -4.91
C SER A 358 18.83 -13.77 -5.88
N VAL A 359 19.59 -12.78 -5.40
CA VAL A 359 20.49 -11.97 -6.24
C VAL A 359 21.55 -12.83 -6.94
N LEU A 360 22.23 -13.72 -6.21
CA LEU A 360 23.26 -14.59 -6.79
C LEU A 360 22.67 -15.63 -7.77
N ASP A 361 21.51 -16.17 -7.46
CA ASP A 361 20.83 -17.15 -8.32
C ASP A 361 20.25 -16.51 -9.59
N ALA A 362 19.87 -15.23 -9.55
CA ALA A 362 19.51 -14.48 -10.75
C ALA A 362 20.70 -14.35 -11.72
N VAL A 363 21.91 -14.15 -11.19
CA VAL A 363 23.15 -14.13 -12.00
C VAL A 363 23.39 -15.49 -12.66
N ARG A 364 23.30 -16.58 -11.89
CA ARG A 364 23.39 -17.96 -12.43
C ARG A 364 22.38 -18.21 -13.56
N ALA A 365 21.14 -17.78 -13.35
CA ALA A 365 20.07 -17.96 -14.31
C ALA A 365 20.28 -17.14 -15.58
N ALA A 366 20.78 -15.91 -15.45
CA ALA A 366 21.10 -15.05 -16.60
C ALA A 366 22.15 -15.69 -17.52
N HIS A 367 23.16 -16.36 -16.97
CA HIS A 367 24.17 -17.09 -17.75
C HIS A 367 23.64 -18.33 -18.49
N GLN A 368 22.41 -18.78 -18.20
CA GLN A 368 21.77 -19.92 -18.86
C GLN A 368 20.82 -19.50 -19.98
N VAL A 369 20.60 -18.20 -20.21
CA VAL A 369 19.71 -17.72 -21.27
C VAL A 369 20.41 -17.87 -22.63
N ASP A 370 19.76 -18.59 -23.53
CA ASP A 370 20.31 -18.91 -24.85
C ASP A 370 20.57 -17.65 -25.69
N GLY A 371 21.69 -17.65 -26.43
CA GLY A 371 22.05 -16.59 -27.36
C GLY A 371 22.66 -15.33 -26.72
N LEU A 372 22.91 -15.35 -25.40
CA LEU A 372 23.58 -14.26 -24.70
C LEU A 372 25.05 -14.57 -24.43
N ASP A 373 25.91 -13.59 -24.71
CA ASP A 373 27.32 -13.63 -24.38
C ASP A 373 27.57 -12.70 -23.17
N LEU A 374 27.45 -13.25 -21.96
CA LEU A 374 27.68 -12.53 -20.71
C LEU A 374 29.11 -12.81 -20.21
N ALA A 375 29.82 -11.77 -19.81
CA ALA A 375 31.14 -11.90 -19.16
C ALA A 375 30.99 -12.54 -17.78
N GLY A 376 32.04 -13.23 -17.32
CA GLY A 376 32.01 -13.90 -16.01
C GLY A 376 32.03 -12.93 -14.82
N GLU A 377 32.57 -11.72 -15.01
CA GLU A 377 32.60 -10.66 -14.00
C GLU A 377 31.20 -10.11 -13.72
N THR A 378 30.81 -10.11 -12.45
CA THR A 378 29.56 -9.52 -11.98
C THR A 378 29.81 -8.42 -10.95
N VAL A 379 29.10 -7.30 -11.08
CA VAL A 379 29.03 -6.25 -10.05
C VAL A 379 27.62 -6.21 -9.50
N ILE A 380 27.48 -6.22 -8.18
CA ILE A 380 26.17 -6.19 -7.50
C ILE A 380 25.87 -4.76 -7.09
N TRP A 381 24.71 -4.25 -7.47
CA TRP A 381 24.19 -2.94 -7.08
C TRP A 381 22.88 -3.13 -6.32
N GLY A 382 22.64 -2.32 -5.29
CA GLY A 382 21.32 -2.28 -4.67
C GLY A 382 21.06 -1.01 -3.89
N HIS A 383 19.78 -0.65 -3.76
CA HIS A 383 19.32 0.55 -3.05
C HIS A 383 18.31 0.24 -1.94
N SER A 384 18.37 0.94 -0.81
CA SER A 384 17.41 0.79 0.30
C SER A 384 17.41 -0.65 0.85
N GLN A 385 16.28 -1.34 0.83
CA GLN A 385 16.19 -2.80 1.05
C GLN A 385 17.16 -3.57 0.12
N GLY A 386 17.24 -3.21 -1.15
CA GLY A 386 18.16 -3.81 -2.10
C GLY A 386 19.64 -3.55 -1.76
N GLY A 387 19.94 -2.45 -1.05
CA GLY A 387 21.28 -2.23 -0.51
C GLY A 387 21.64 -3.24 0.58
N HIS A 388 20.66 -3.63 1.41
CA HIS A 388 20.80 -4.74 2.36
C HIS A 388 20.98 -6.08 1.63
N ALA A 389 20.16 -6.34 0.60
CA ALA A 389 20.30 -7.52 -0.25
C ALA A 389 21.68 -7.61 -0.93
N ALA A 390 22.21 -6.49 -1.43
CA ALA A 390 23.55 -6.42 -2.06
C ALA A 390 24.66 -6.75 -1.06
N LEU A 391 24.58 -6.23 0.17
CA LEU A 391 25.53 -6.57 1.25
C LEU A 391 25.49 -8.07 1.56
N TRP A 392 24.31 -8.67 1.68
CA TRP A 392 24.16 -10.10 1.92
C TRP A 392 24.61 -10.97 0.74
N ALA A 393 24.25 -10.62 -0.50
CA ALA A 393 24.70 -11.32 -1.70
C ALA A 393 26.24 -11.35 -1.75
N GLY A 394 26.89 -10.21 -1.50
CA GLY A 394 28.33 -10.13 -1.43
C GLY A 394 28.95 -11.00 -0.33
N GLN A 395 28.32 -11.04 0.86
CA GLN A 395 28.80 -11.83 1.99
C GLN A 395 28.65 -13.34 1.73
N LEU A 396 27.58 -13.73 1.03
CA LEU A 396 27.28 -15.12 0.73
C LEU A 396 28.04 -15.65 -0.50
N ALA A 397 28.49 -14.77 -1.40
CA ALA A 397 29.06 -15.15 -2.70
C ALA A 397 30.07 -16.31 -2.60
N LEU A 398 31.11 -16.21 -1.77
CA LEU A 398 32.13 -17.27 -1.67
C LEU A 398 31.61 -18.61 -1.12
N ALA A 399 30.61 -18.58 -0.24
CA ALA A 399 30.11 -19.80 0.42
C ALA A 399 28.96 -20.46 -0.34
N TYR A 400 28.11 -19.66 -0.98
CA TYR A 400 26.89 -20.09 -1.64
C TYR A 400 27.03 -20.20 -3.17
N ALA A 401 27.83 -19.32 -3.78
CA ALA A 401 28.05 -19.25 -5.21
C ALA A 401 29.53 -19.01 -5.57
N PRO A 402 30.44 -19.90 -5.13
CA PRO A 402 31.89 -19.72 -5.30
C PRO A 402 32.33 -19.65 -6.76
N GLU A 403 31.52 -20.16 -7.69
CA GLU A 403 31.77 -20.12 -9.12
C GLU A 403 31.49 -18.76 -9.75
N LEU A 404 30.76 -17.87 -9.06
CA LEU A 404 30.48 -16.52 -9.55
C LEU A 404 31.65 -15.58 -9.25
N ASN A 405 32.16 -14.92 -10.29
CA ASN A 405 33.21 -13.91 -10.13
C ASN A 405 32.60 -12.55 -9.78
N VAL A 406 32.21 -12.38 -8.52
CA VAL A 406 31.74 -11.09 -7.99
C VAL A 406 32.94 -10.17 -7.80
N VAL A 407 33.04 -9.12 -8.62
CA VAL A 407 34.19 -8.19 -8.61
C VAL A 407 33.91 -6.87 -7.91
N GLY A 408 32.67 -6.64 -7.46
CA GLY A 408 32.31 -5.48 -6.64
C GLY A 408 30.89 -5.53 -6.10
N ILE A 409 30.69 -4.94 -4.93
CA ILE A 409 29.38 -4.74 -4.29
C ILE A 409 29.16 -3.24 -4.05
N ALA A 410 28.05 -2.69 -4.52
CA ALA A 410 27.62 -1.31 -4.28
C ALA A 410 26.30 -1.29 -3.52
N ALA A 411 26.33 -0.83 -2.27
CA ALA A 411 25.17 -0.71 -1.39
C ALA A 411 24.81 0.77 -1.22
N LEU A 412 23.66 1.19 -1.73
CA LEU A 412 23.25 2.60 -1.83
C LEU A 412 22.10 2.88 -0.86
N SER A 413 22.22 3.88 0.00
CA SER A 413 21.25 4.20 1.05
C SER A 413 20.71 2.93 1.72
N ALA A 414 21.60 2.01 2.10
CA ALA A 414 21.24 0.64 2.42
C ALA A 414 20.56 0.52 3.78
N ALA A 415 19.59 -0.39 3.91
CA ALA A 415 19.05 -0.83 5.20
C ALA A 415 20.06 -1.74 5.94
N SER A 416 21.28 -1.23 6.12
CA SER A 416 22.47 -1.98 6.56
C SER A 416 22.36 -2.55 7.97
N ASP A 417 21.55 -1.93 8.82
CA ASP A 417 21.24 -2.38 10.17
C ASP A 417 19.71 -2.38 10.41
N PRO A 418 19.01 -3.48 10.07
CA PRO A 418 17.56 -3.57 10.24
C PRO A 418 17.09 -3.35 11.69
N LEU A 419 17.90 -3.74 12.68
CA LEU A 419 17.58 -3.53 14.09
C LEU A 419 17.62 -2.05 14.46
N ALA A 420 18.72 -1.36 14.16
CA ALA A 420 18.85 0.06 14.45
C ALA A 420 17.79 0.89 13.70
N LEU A 421 17.45 0.50 12.47
CA LEU A 421 16.35 1.11 11.73
C LEU A 421 15.00 0.89 12.43
N ALA A 422 14.73 -0.31 12.91
CA ALA A 422 13.49 -0.61 13.65
C ALA A 422 13.36 0.22 14.95
N GLU A 423 14.46 0.43 15.67
CA GLU A 423 14.49 1.29 16.85
C GLU A 423 14.14 2.75 16.49
N VAL A 424 14.67 3.28 15.39
CA VAL A 424 14.36 4.63 14.91
C VAL A 424 12.89 4.76 14.48
N VAL A 425 12.40 3.79 13.72
CA VAL A 425 11.02 3.75 13.21
C VAL A 425 10.00 3.68 14.35
N THR A 426 10.27 2.88 15.38
CA THR A 426 9.37 2.71 16.52
C THR A 426 9.46 3.84 17.54
N ALA A 427 10.61 4.51 17.66
CA ALA A 427 10.73 5.74 18.45
C ALA A 427 9.96 6.91 17.80
N ASN A 428 9.71 6.84 16.49
CA ASN A 428 9.00 7.87 15.73
C ASN A 428 7.79 7.27 14.99
N PRO A 429 6.78 6.71 15.69
CA PRO A 429 5.72 5.94 15.05
C PRO A 429 4.87 6.79 14.08
N GLY A 430 4.87 8.12 14.24
CA GLY A 430 4.21 9.05 13.34
C GLY A 430 5.00 9.47 12.10
N ALA A 431 6.20 8.92 11.88
CA ALA A 431 6.97 9.16 10.67
C ALA A 431 6.26 8.53 9.45
N LEU A 432 6.35 9.20 8.30
CA LEU A 432 5.79 8.70 7.05
C LEU A 432 6.40 7.33 6.73
N GLY A 433 5.55 6.33 6.45
CA GLY A 433 5.97 4.98 6.08
C GLY A 433 6.33 4.05 7.25
N ALA A 434 6.42 4.54 8.50
CA ALA A 434 6.79 3.73 9.67
C ALA A 434 5.88 2.51 9.87
N SER A 435 4.56 2.72 9.78
CA SER A 435 3.57 1.65 9.88
C SER A 435 3.69 0.61 8.77
N LEU A 436 4.05 1.04 7.57
CA LEU A 436 4.21 0.19 6.41
C LEU A 436 5.45 -0.68 6.57
N ALA A 437 6.58 -0.08 6.95
CA ALA A 437 7.83 -0.78 7.24
C ALA A 437 7.65 -1.86 8.34
N ILE A 438 7.01 -1.51 9.47
CA ILE A 438 6.71 -2.47 10.54
C ILE A 438 5.81 -3.61 10.01
N SER A 439 4.82 -3.28 9.19
CA SER A 439 3.89 -4.28 8.65
C SER A 439 4.58 -5.24 7.68
N PHE A 440 5.50 -4.74 6.86
CA PHE A 440 6.30 -5.56 5.95
C PHE A 440 7.25 -6.48 6.71
N VAL A 441 7.98 -5.97 7.70
CA VAL A 441 8.86 -6.78 8.56
C VAL A 441 8.06 -7.87 9.26
N LEU A 442 6.98 -7.53 9.98
CA LEU A 442 6.18 -8.52 10.70
C LEU A 442 5.58 -9.58 9.76
N THR A 443 5.10 -9.19 8.58
CA THR A 443 4.51 -10.14 7.64
C THR A 443 5.55 -11.08 7.04
N ALA A 444 6.70 -10.55 6.61
CA ALA A 444 7.78 -11.38 6.08
C ALA A 444 8.35 -12.29 7.17
N TYR A 445 8.69 -11.73 8.34
CA TYR A 445 9.34 -12.47 9.42
C TYR A 445 8.42 -13.54 10.01
N SER A 446 7.11 -13.29 10.14
CA SER A 446 6.19 -14.33 10.65
C SER A 446 5.95 -15.48 9.66
N ARG A 447 6.19 -15.26 8.36
CA ARG A 447 6.12 -16.32 7.34
C ARG A 447 7.42 -17.11 7.25
N THR A 448 8.53 -16.52 7.63
CA THR A 448 9.87 -17.12 7.50
C THR A 448 10.37 -17.74 8.81
N TYR A 449 10.11 -17.11 9.95
CA TYR A 449 10.63 -17.51 11.25
C TYR A 449 9.51 -18.07 12.14
N PRO A 450 9.56 -19.36 12.54
CA PRO A 450 8.51 -19.97 13.36
C PRO A 450 8.31 -19.32 14.74
N ASP A 451 9.32 -18.61 15.24
CA ASP A 451 9.31 -17.91 16.52
C ASP A 451 8.80 -16.46 16.43
N VAL A 452 8.46 -15.97 15.24
CA VAL A 452 7.81 -14.67 15.01
C VAL A 452 6.37 -14.89 14.57
N SER A 453 5.42 -14.13 15.11
CA SER A 453 4.00 -14.26 14.78
C SER A 453 3.38 -12.90 14.49
N LEU A 454 2.31 -12.87 13.69
CA LEU A 454 1.45 -11.68 13.59
C LEU A 454 0.83 -11.29 14.94
N ASP A 455 0.85 -12.19 15.93
CA ASP A 455 0.47 -11.87 17.31
C ASP A 455 1.47 -10.98 18.05
N ASP A 456 2.68 -10.78 17.50
CA ASP A 456 3.64 -9.77 17.97
C ASP A 456 3.17 -8.34 17.61
N ALA A 457 2.13 -8.19 16.79
CA ALA A 457 1.37 -6.95 16.66
C ALA A 457 0.26 -6.84 17.73
N THR A 458 -0.03 -5.60 18.15
CA THR A 458 -1.18 -5.34 19.02
C THR A 458 -2.48 -5.80 18.35
N PRO A 459 -3.46 -6.34 19.09
CA PRO A 459 -4.71 -6.84 18.50
C PRO A 459 -5.42 -5.82 17.59
N ALA A 460 -5.36 -4.54 17.94
CA ALA A 460 -5.92 -3.44 17.15
C ALA A 460 -5.19 -3.22 15.82
N ALA A 461 -3.89 -3.49 15.74
CA ALA A 461 -3.06 -3.25 14.56
C ALA A 461 -2.99 -4.45 13.59
N ARG A 462 -3.40 -5.66 13.98
CA ARG A 462 -3.28 -6.87 13.14
C ARG A 462 -3.97 -6.78 11.78
N THR A 463 -5.12 -6.13 11.73
CA THR A 463 -5.81 -5.92 10.44
C THR A 463 -5.04 -4.92 9.60
N LEU A 464 -4.57 -3.82 10.20
CA LEU A 464 -3.73 -2.84 9.50
C LEU A 464 -2.46 -3.47 8.95
N VAL A 465 -1.78 -4.34 9.70
CA VAL A 465 -0.58 -5.06 9.24
C VAL A 465 -0.86 -5.90 8.01
N ARG A 466 -1.93 -6.69 8.02
CA ARG A 466 -2.30 -7.54 6.88
C ARG A 466 -2.68 -6.72 5.65
N GLU A 467 -3.45 -5.66 5.84
CA GLU A 467 -3.89 -4.76 4.78
C GLU A 467 -2.72 -3.95 4.19
N ALA A 468 -1.76 -3.53 5.02
CA ALA A 468 -0.57 -2.85 4.56
C ALA A 468 0.34 -3.79 3.77
N ALA A 469 0.52 -5.03 4.24
CA ALA A 469 1.35 -6.04 3.58
C ALA A 469 0.79 -6.55 2.24
N ALA A 470 -0.52 -6.39 2.02
CA ALA A 470 -1.16 -6.74 0.75
C ALA A 470 -0.97 -5.69 -0.36
N ARG A 471 -0.40 -4.53 -0.05
CA ARG A 471 -0.25 -3.40 -0.99
C ARG A 471 1.18 -3.25 -1.49
N CYS A 472 1.30 -2.76 -2.72
CA CYS A 472 2.59 -2.42 -3.31
C CYS A 472 2.89 -0.92 -3.16
N THR A 473 4.14 -0.53 -2.97
CA THR A 473 4.49 0.87 -2.67
C THR A 473 4.16 1.83 -3.82
N SER A 474 4.14 1.34 -5.05
CA SER A 474 3.74 2.05 -6.27
C SER A 474 2.21 2.22 -6.41
N GLU A 475 1.40 1.50 -5.64
CA GLU A 475 -0.05 1.60 -5.74
C GLU A 475 -0.56 2.90 -5.10
N PRO A 476 -1.52 3.60 -5.73
CA PRO A 476 -2.18 4.77 -5.15
C PRO A 476 -2.83 4.53 -3.78
N GLY A 477 -3.21 3.28 -3.49
CA GLY A 477 -3.71 2.84 -2.17
C GLY A 477 -2.65 2.85 -1.06
N THR A 478 -1.37 2.88 -1.40
CA THR A 478 -0.27 3.01 -0.43
C THR A 478 -0.24 4.40 0.19
N LEU A 479 -0.55 5.45 -0.56
CA LEU A 479 -0.68 6.80 0.03
C LEU A 479 -1.76 6.82 1.13
N VAL A 480 -2.89 6.16 0.88
CA VAL A 480 -3.94 5.99 1.90
C VAL A 480 -3.39 5.20 3.08
N THR A 481 -2.67 4.09 2.85
CA THR A 481 -2.08 3.23 3.90
C THR A 481 -1.01 3.92 4.73
N VAL A 482 -0.19 4.77 4.13
CA VAL A 482 0.81 5.59 4.82
C VAL A 482 0.10 6.64 5.68
N LEU A 483 -0.92 7.30 5.15
CA LEU A 483 -1.70 8.29 5.90
C LEU A 483 -2.52 7.66 7.05
N THR A 484 -3.16 6.50 6.82
CA THR A 484 -3.90 5.75 7.84
C THR A 484 -2.94 5.22 8.90
N GLY A 485 -1.81 4.70 8.45
CA GLY A 485 -0.69 4.26 9.26
C GLY A 485 -0.23 5.32 10.24
N VAL A 486 0.17 6.49 9.73
CA VAL A 486 0.57 7.65 10.55
C VAL A 486 -0.51 8.08 11.53
N ALA A 487 -1.79 8.01 11.16
CA ALA A 487 -2.89 8.39 12.03
C ALA A 487 -3.14 7.36 13.16
N VAL A 488 -2.99 6.07 12.88
CA VAL A 488 -3.21 4.97 13.85
C VAL A 488 -1.99 4.75 14.73
N SER A 489 -0.78 4.78 14.17
CA SER A 489 0.47 4.52 14.87
C SER A 489 0.83 5.61 15.88
N LYS A 490 0.40 6.86 15.64
CA LYS A 490 0.54 7.97 16.60
C LYS A 490 -0.21 7.72 17.91
N ASP A 491 -1.37 7.07 17.83
CA ASP A 491 -2.28 6.87 18.97
C ASP A 491 -2.22 5.43 19.54
N THR A 492 -1.65 4.46 18.81
CA THR A 492 -1.54 3.05 19.26
C THR A 492 -0.28 2.39 18.66
N PRO A 493 0.62 1.83 19.49
CA PRO A 493 1.76 1.06 19.00
C PRO A 493 1.33 -0.12 18.13
N ILE A 494 2.00 -0.32 17.00
CA ILE A 494 1.74 -1.46 16.11
C ILE A 494 2.32 -2.74 16.72
N LEU A 495 3.57 -2.68 17.20
CA LEU A 495 4.21 -3.79 17.90
C LEU A 495 3.71 -3.88 19.34
N ALA A 496 3.47 -5.11 19.80
CA ALA A 496 3.06 -5.39 21.18
C ALA A 496 4.21 -5.30 22.18
N ARG A 497 5.45 -5.36 21.70
CA ARG A 497 6.69 -5.27 22.49
C ARG A 497 7.71 -4.39 21.77
N ASP A 498 8.73 -3.98 22.51
CA ASP A 498 9.88 -3.25 21.96
C ASP A 498 10.57 -4.07 20.86
N PRO A 499 10.76 -3.53 19.63
CA PRO A 499 11.43 -4.24 18.53
C PRO A 499 12.87 -4.61 18.83
N ALA A 500 13.53 -4.01 19.83
CA ALA A 500 14.88 -4.37 20.24
C ALA A 500 14.94 -5.70 21.00
N THR A 501 13.78 -6.19 21.45
CA THR A 501 13.63 -7.35 22.32
C THR A 501 12.81 -8.48 21.67
N GLY A 502 12.76 -9.64 22.33
CA GLY A 502 11.96 -10.78 21.86
C GLY A 502 12.48 -11.43 20.57
N ALA A 503 11.60 -12.15 19.88
CA ALA A 503 11.94 -12.87 18.66
C ALA A 503 12.22 -11.93 17.49
N VAL A 504 11.36 -10.92 17.27
CA VAL A 504 11.52 -9.93 16.18
C VAL A 504 12.89 -9.24 16.28
N GLY A 505 13.25 -8.69 17.44
CA GLY A 505 14.55 -8.03 17.61
C GLY A 505 15.75 -8.95 17.45
N ARG A 506 15.64 -10.21 17.90
CA ARG A 506 16.67 -11.22 17.66
C ARG A 506 16.84 -11.49 16.16
N ARG A 507 15.75 -11.66 15.42
CA ARG A 507 15.80 -11.91 13.97
C ARG A 507 16.30 -10.69 13.20
N LEU A 508 15.90 -9.47 13.57
CA LEU A 508 16.42 -8.23 12.95
C LEU A 508 17.94 -8.13 13.12
N ARG A 509 18.45 -8.44 14.32
CA ARG A 509 19.89 -8.48 14.60
C ARG A 509 20.63 -9.55 13.79
N GLN A 510 20.02 -10.72 13.60
CA GLN A 510 20.59 -11.80 12.80
C GLN A 510 20.70 -11.45 11.31
N ASN A 511 19.89 -10.50 10.84
CA ASN A 511 19.86 -10.05 9.46
C ASN A 511 20.78 -8.84 9.21
N VAL A 512 21.67 -8.48 10.13
CA VAL A 512 22.72 -7.47 9.85
C VAL A 512 23.88 -8.15 9.11
N ALA A 513 24.27 -7.61 7.95
CA ALA A 513 25.46 -8.08 7.24
C ALA A 513 26.74 -7.56 7.93
N HIS A 514 27.73 -8.42 8.14
CA HIS A 514 28.98 -8.07 8.84
C HIS A 514 30.23 -8.43 8.01
N GLY A 515 30.04 -8.92 6.80
CA GLY A 515 31.08 -9.51 5.99
C GLY A 515 31.61 -10.83 6.59
N PRO A 516 32.80 -11.29 6.17
CA PRO A 516 33.70 -10.64 5.20
C PRO A 516 33.09 -10.55 3.80
N TRP A 517 33.56 -9.57 3.03
CA TRP A 517 33.36 -9.50 1.59
C TRP A 517 34.70 -9.76 0.91
N ALA A 518 34.72 -10.69 -0.04
CA ALA A 518 35.91 -10.92 -0.86
C ALA A 518 36.07 -9.86 -1.95
N ALA A 519 34.95 -9.37 -2.46
CA ALA A 519 34.90 -8.30 -3.44
C ALA A 519 34.95 -6.93 -2.75
N PRO A 520 35.53 -5.90 -3.40
CA PRO A 520 35.47 -4.53 -2.95
C PRO A 520 34.05 -4.02 -2.66
N LEU A 521 33.88 -3.30 -1.54
CA LEU A 521 32.61 -2.75 -1.10
C LEU A 521 32.56 -1.23 -1.28
N PHE A 522 31.53 -0.75 -1.96
CA PHE A 522 31.17 0.67 -2.08
C PHE A 522 29.86 0.93 -1.35
N ILE A 523 29.86 1.92 -0.46
CA ILE A 523 28.67 2.39 0.24
C ILE A 523 28.43 3.85 -0.18
N GLY A 524 27.26 4.10 -0.76
CA GLY A 524 26.80 5.46 -1.09
C GLY A 524 25.63 5.85 -0.21
N GLN A 525 25.60 7.07 0.33
CA GLN A 525 24.52 7.51 1.22
C GLN A 525 24.10 8.95 0.93
N GLY A 526 22.80 9.22 0.85
CA GLY A 526 22.27 10.58 0.85
C GLY A 526 22.45 11.23 2.22
N SER A 527 23.03 12.43 2.26
CA SER A 527 23.28 13.14 3.54
C SER A 527 22.00 13.67 4.20
N THR A 528 20.92 13.85 3.45
CA THR A 528 19.61 14.28 3.95
C THR A 528 18.57 13.18 3.81
N ASP A 529 19.01 11.91 3.82
CA ASP A 529 18.16 10.74 3.73
C ASP A 529 17.20 10.67 4.93
N GLU A 530 15.92 10.79 4.61
CA GLU A 530 14.79 10.88 5.53
C GLU A 530 14.19 9.51 5.89
N VAL A 531 14.58 8.45 5.17
CA VAL A 531 14.09 7.08 5.38
C VAL A 531 15.11 6.26 6.16
N ILE A 532 16.37 6.33 5.75
CA ILE A 532 17.51 5.68 6.40
C ILE A 532 18.49 6.79 6.79
N PRO A 533 18.37 7.32 8.02
CA PRO A 533 19.17 8.45 8.45
C PRO A 533 20.67 8.15 8.29
N ALA A 534 21.41 9.09 7.68
CA ALA A 534 22.83 8.92 7.39
C ALA A 534 23.66 8.47 8.61
N ARG A 535 23.30 8.92 9.81
CA ARG A 535 23.94 8.49 11.08
C ARG A 535 23.95 6.96 11.28
N LEU A 536 22.89 6.25 10.86
CA LEU A 536 22.83 4.79 10.98
C LEU A 536 23.86 4.14 10.05
N GLN A 537 24.02 4.68 8.86
CA GLN A 537 25.02 4.24 7.90
C GLN A 537 26.44 4.56 8.39
N ASP A 538 26.62 5.71 9.03
CA ASP A 538 27.89 6.13 9.65
C ASP A 538 28.32 5.17 10.76
N ASP A 539 27.39 4.83 11.67
CA ASP A 539 27.63 3.90 12.76
C ASP A 539 27.96 2.50 12.22
N TYR A 540 27.26 2.06 11.17
CA TYR A 540 27.54 0.81 10.48
C TYR A 540 28.94 0.79 9.86
N VAL A 541 29.31 1.84 9.10
CA VAL A 541 30.64 1.98 8.49
C VAL A 541 31.73 2.01 9.55
N ALA A 542 31.54 2.75 10.65
CA ALA A 542 32.50 2.81 11.74
C ALA A 542 32.75 1.42 12.37
N ARG A 543 31.69 0.61 12.55
CA ARG A 543 31.83 -0.78 13.03
C ARG A 543 32.56 -1.67 12.04
N LEU A 544 32.31 -1.53 10.74
CA LEU A 544 33.02 -2.27 9.70
C LEU A 544 34.52 -1.91 9.68
N CYS A 545 34.84 -0.62 9.71
CA CYS A 545 36.24 -0.16 9.77
C CYS A 545 36.95 -0.64 11.05
N ALA A 546 36.30 -0.56 12.21
CA ALA A 546 36.84 -1.09 13.46
C ALA A 546 37.07 -2.61 13.42
N ALA A 547 36.31 -3.34 12.59
CA ALA A 547 36.48 -4.77 12.34
C ALA A 547 37.46 -5.08 11.19
N GLY A 548 38.17 -4.07 10.65
CA GLY A 548 39.14 -4.23 9.56
C GLY A 548 38.50 -4.64 8.23
N ARG A 549 37.26 -4.23 7.97
CA ARG A 549 36.56 -4.49 6.70
C ARG A 549 36.83 -3.33 5.72
N PRO A 550 37.61 -3.54 4.65
CA PRO A 550 37.93 -2.47 3.71
C PRO A 550 36.69 -2.05 2.92
N LEU A 551 36.48 -0.75 2.77
CA LEU A 551 35.36 -0.21 2.00
C LEU A 551 35.62 1.21 1.52
N ARG A 552 34.88 1.62 0.49
CA ARG A 552 34.74 3.03 0.08
C ARG A 552 33.40 3.56 0.57
N TYR A 553 33.39 4.67 1.31
CA TYR A 553 32.17 5.32 1.78
C TYR A 553 32.04 6.75 1.26
N THR A 554 30.97 7.03 0.52
CA THR A 554 30.69 8.37 -0.01
C THR A 554 29.33 8.87 0.48
N ARG A 555 29.32 10.07 1.08
CA ARG A 555 28.09 10.82 1.36
C ARG A 555 27.81 11.83 0.25
N TYR A 556 26.58 11.82 -0.26
CA TYR A 556 26.09 12.75 -1.28
C TYR A 556 25.36 13.92 -0.62
N ALA A 557 26.00 15.10 -0.67
CA ALA A 557 25.51 16.33 -0.05
C ALA A 557 24.13 16.75 -0.61
N GLY A 558 23.17 17.04 0.28
CA GLY A 558 21.83 17.51 -0.07
C GLY A 558 20.91 16.50 -0.75
N ARG A 559 21.33 15.23 -0.89
CA ARG A 559 20.51 14.17 -1.50
C ARG A 559 19.69 13.44 -0.45
N SER A 560 18.39 13.31 -0.73
CA SER A 560 17.40 12.51 0.02
C SER A 560 17.53 11.01 -0.27
N HIS A 561 16.66 10.20 0.33
CA HIS A 561 16.64 8.75 0.13
C HIS A 561 16.53 8.33 -1.35
N MET A 562 15.63 8.99 -2.09
CA MET A 562 15.46 8.79 -3.53
C MET A 562 16.34 9.72 -4.36
N GLY A 563 16.72 10.87 -3.80
CA GLY A 563 17.55 11.88 -4.46
C GLY A 563 18.91 11.35 -4.92
N VAL A 564 19.45 10.32 -4.25
CA VAL A 564 20.69 9.66 -4.69
C VAL A 564 20.55 8.91 -6.02
N LEU A 565 19.32 8.53 -6.42
CA LEU A 565 19.04 7.80 -7.66
C LEU A 565 18.57 8.73 -8.80
N GLU A 566 18.32 10.01 -8.52
CA GLU A 566 17.92 10.99 -9.53
C GLU A 566 19.01 11.14 -10.60
N ARG A 567 18.61 11.47 -11.83
CA ARG A 567 19.55 11.55 -12.98
C ARG A 567 20.71 12.51 -12.75
N ASP A 568 20.49 13.63 -12.05
CA ASP A 568 21.49 14.65 -11.76
C ASP A 568 22.34 14.34 -10.51
N SER A 569 22.08 13.23 -9.83
CA SER A 569 22.86 12.79 -8.69
C SER A 569 24.32 12.49 -9.11
N PRO A 570 25.33 13.04 -8.40
CA PRO A 570 26.74 12.70 -8.63
C PRO A 570 27.04 11.21 -8.47
N LEU A 571 26.20 10.49 -7.71
CA LEU A 571 26.30 9.05 -7.51
C LEU A 571 26.30 8.27 -8.82
N ASN A 572 25.57 8.73 -9.85
CA ASN A 572 25.54 8.03 -11.13
C ASN A 572 26.93 7.97 -11.78
N ALA A 573 27.65 9.09 -11.79
CA ALA A 573 28.98 9.17 -12.37
C ALA A 573 30.03 8.43 -11.52
N ASP A 574 29.89 8.49 -10.19
CA ASP A 574 30.77 7.76 -9.27
C ASP A 574 30.58 6.25 -9.39
N LEU A 575 29.33 5.78 -9.39
CA LEU A 575 28.97 4.37 -9.51
C LEU A 575 29.39 3.80 -10.86
N GLU A 576 29.17 4.54 -11.96
CA GLU A 576 29.64 4.14 -13.28
C GLU A 576 31.16 3.98 -13.31
N ARG A 577 31.90 4.97 -12.80
CA ARG A 577 33.37 4.93 -12.75
C ARG A 577 33.88 3.80 -11.87
N TRP A 578 33.32 3.67 -10.68
CA TRP A 578 33.70 2.64 -9.74
C TRP A 578 33.45 1.25 -10.31
N THR A 579 32.31 1.05 -10.99
CA THR A 579 31.99 -0.22 -11.67
C THR A 579 33.00 -0.52 -12.77
N LYS A 580 33.37 0.47 -13.61
CA LYS A 580 34.43 0.30 -14.62
C LYS A 580 35.75 -0.14 -14.00
N ASP A 581 36.14 0.45 -12.88
CA ASP A 581 37.38 0.12 -12.18
C ASP A 581 37.36 -1.30 -11.61
N ARG A 582 36.21 -1.78 -11.11
CA ARG A 582 36.04 -3.17 -10.64
C ARG A 582 36.11 -4.18 -11.79
N LEU A 583 35.39 -3.92 -12.88
CA LEU A 583 35.43 -4.74 -14.09
C LEU A 583 36.83 -4.80 -14.72
N ALA A 584 37.64 -3.74 -14.55
CA ALA A 584 39.01 -3.68 -15.02
C ALA A 584 40.06 -4.21 -14.01
N GLY A 585 39.64 -4.75 -12.86
CA GLY A 585 40.55 -5.29 -11.84
C GLY A 585 41.46 -4.25 -11.18
N ARG A 586 41.08 -2.97 -11.17
CA ARG A 586 41.90 -1.91 -10.57
C ARG A 586 41.83 -1.94 -9.04
N PRO A 587 42.89 -1.51 -8.34
CA PRO A 587 42.91 -1.43 -6.88
C PRO A 587 41.71 -0.67 -6.31
N HIS A 588 41.14 -1.18 -5.22
CA HIS A 588 40.08 -0.53 -4.48
C HIS A 588 40.69 0.42 -3.44
N GLN A 589 40.21 1.67 -3.43
CA GLN A 589 40.52 2.58 -2.34
C GLN A 589 39.76 2.15 -1.09
N ASP A 590 40.48 2.04 0.02
CA ASP A 590 39.92 1.77 1.35
C ASP A 590 39.91 3.07 2.17
N ASP A 591 38.74 3.47 2.65
CA ASP A 591 38.54 4.65 3.49
C ASP A 591 38.64 4.31 5.00
N CYS A 592 38.76 3.03 5.37
CA CYS A 592 38.93 2.61 6.76
C CYS A 592 40.37 2.70 7.27
N ALA A 593 41.34 2.93 6.36
CA ALA A 593 42.78 2.89 6.61
C ALA A 593 43.39 4.24 7.02
#